data_AF-A0A1C6GW07-F1
#
_entry.id   AF-A0A1C6GW07-F1
#
_cell.length_a   1.000
_cell.length_b   1.000
_cell.length_c   1.000
_cell.angle_alpha   90.00
_cell.angle_beta   90.00
_cell.angle_gamma   90.00
#
_symmetry.space_group_name_H-M   'P 1'
#
loop_
_entity.id
_entity.type
_entity.pdbx_description
1 polymer ?
#
loop_
_entity_poly.entity_id
_entity_poly.type
_entity_poly.pdbx_seq_one_letter_code
_entity_poly.pdbx_strand_id
1 'polypeptide(L)'
;MLNINDYVEMTKEDFIKLADEKELCPSNFGLNEIVNCANGEEVDTCHNCWECALENIEFFNPMIAFKNNSVTILDDLRIMEKQYQQLDEGRKNLKNKLMVLMEQYGIDKFENENISVTYVKGSTGTTFDSSKFKKENPELHALYQTPSVRAASIRFKVK
;
A
#
# COMPACT_ATOMS: atom_id res chain seq x y z
N MET A 1 -27.02 -28.79 14.18
CA MET A 1 -27.01 -27.42 13.62
C MET A 1 -25.67 -26.80 13.98
N LEU A 2 -24.95 -26.27 13.00
CA LEU A 2 -23.68 -25.57 13.22
C LEU A 2 -23.97 -24.17 13.79
N ASN A 3 -23.04 -23.62 14.57
CA ASN A 3 -23.14 -22.26 15.08
C ASN A 3 -22.34 -21.31 14.19
N ILE A 4 -23.01 -20.33 13.60
CA ILE A 4 -22.36 -19.35 12.70
C ILE A 4 -21.35 -18.47 13.43
N ASN A 5 -21.55 -18.24 14.73
CA ASN A 5 -20.64 -17.44 15.56
C ASN A 5 -19.25 -18.07 15.71
N ASP A 6 -19.10 -19.37 15.45
CA ASP A 6 -17.79 -20.04 15.50
C ASP A 6 -16.91 -19.65 14.29
N TYR A 7 -17.47 -18.94 13.30
CA TYR A 7 -16.82 -18.59 12.04
C TYR A 7 -16.75 -17.08 11.77
N VAL A 8 -17.16 -16.22 12.70
CA VAL A 8 -17.14 -14.76 12.47
C VAL A 8 -15.75 -14.15 12.57
N GLU A 9 -14.76 -14.89 13.07
CA GLU A 9 -13.34 -14.46 13.13
C GLU A 9 -12.64 -14.49 11.76
N MET A 10 -13.18 -15.21 10.78
CA MET A 10 -12.70 -15.17 9.39
C MET A 10 -13.50 -14.13 8.58
N THR A 11 -13.03 -13.84 7.36
CA THR A 11 -13.78 -12.94 6.47
C THR A 11 -15.04 -13.64 5.95
N LYS A 12 -16.07 -12.86 5.61
CA LYS A 12 -17.29 -13.38 4.97
C LYS A 12 -16.95 -14.19 3.71
N GLU A 13 -15.99 -13.72 2.91
CA GLU A 13 -15.55 -14.41 1.69
C GLU A 13 -14.89 -15.76 1.97
N ASP A 14 -14.04 -15.83 3.00
CA ASP A 14 -13.39 -17.08 3.39
C ASP A 14 -14.38 -18.07 4.01
N PHE A 15 -15.36 -17.58 4.76
CA PHE A 15 -16.46 -18.39 5.25
C PHE A 15 -17.28 -18.99 4.12
N ILE A 16 -17.66 -18.19 3.11
CA ILE A 16 -18.42 -18.68 1.95
C ILE A 16 -17.61 -19.76 1.23
N LYS A 17 -16.32 -19.54 0.92
CA LYS A 17 -15.47 -20.58 0.31
C LYS A 17 -15.43 -21.87 1.14
N LEU A 18 -15.32 -21.76 2.47
CA LEU A 18 -15.33 -22.92 3.36
C LEU A 18 -16.67 -23.65 3.36
N ALA A 19 -17.78 -22.90 3.33
CA ALA A 19 -19.12 -23.45 3.24
C ALA A 19 -19.31 -24.20 1.91
N ASP A 20 -18.82 -23.62 0.83
CA ASP A 20 -18.87 -24.16 -0.53
C ASP A 20 -18.07 -25.47 -0.65
N GLU A 21 -16.83 -25.48 -0.15
CA GLU A 21 -15.96 -26.67 -0.11
C GLU A 21 -16.57 -27.82 0.70
N LYS A 22 -17.42 -27.50 1.68
CA LYS A 22 -18.07 -28.46 2.58
C LYS A 22 -19.52 -28.76 2.18
N GLU A 23 -19.98 -28.23 1.05
CA GLU A 23 -21.36 -28.36 0.57
C GLU A 23 -22.40 -27.98 1.66
N LEU A 24 -22.09 -26.92 2.42
CA LEU A 24 -22.94 -26.41 3.49
C LEU A 24 -23.92 -25.35 2.99
N CYS A 25 -25.12 -25.39 3.55
CA CYS A 25 -26.21 -24.47 3.30
C CYS A 25 -26.52 -23.59 4.53
N PRO A 26 -27.15 -22.42 4.35
CA PRO A 26 -27.65 -21.59 5.44
C PRO A 26 -28.52 -22.37 6.45
N SER A 27 -29.31 -23.33 5.96
CA SER A 27 -30.13 -24.24 6.76
C SER A 27 -29.34 -25.04 7.79
N ASN A 28 -28.09 -25.44 7.47
CA ASN A 28 -27.22 -26.17 8.40
C ASN A 28 -26.87 -25.34 9.64
N PHE A 29 -26.95 -24.01 9.53
CA PHE A 29 -26.70 -23.03 10.59
C PHE A 29 -28.00 -22.47 11.20
N GLY A 30 -29.17 -22.98 10.78
CA GLY A 30 -30.47 -22.46 11.24
C GLY A 30 -30.87 -21.13 10.62
N LEU A 31 -30.23 -20.75 9.52
CA LEU A 31 -30.53 -19.54 8.76
C LEU A 31 -31.49 -19.93 7.62
N ASN A 32 -32.81 -19.89 7.85
CA ASN A 32 -33.79 -20.40 6.87
C ASN A 32 -34.95 -19.45 6.53
N GLU A 33 -34.96 -18.20 7.01
CA GLU A 33 -36.10 -17.29 6.84
C GLU A 33 -35.93 -16.29 5.70
N ILE A 34 -35.71 -16.75 4.46
CA ILE A 34 -35.65 -15.84 3.31
C ILE A 34 -36.58 -16.30 2.20
N VAL A 35 -37.57 -15.46 1.90
CA VAL A 35 -38.71 -15.68 0.99
C VAL A 35 -38.31 -16.12 -0.43
N ASN A 36 -37.07 -15.85 -0.86
CA ASN A 36 -36.57 -16.15 -2.21
C ASN A 36 -35.59 -17.34 -2.27
N CYS A 37 -35.33 -18.00 -1.14
CA CYS A 37 -34.48 -19.17 -1.04
C CYS A 37 -35.37 -20.35 -0.71
N ALA A 38 -35.79 -21.12 -1.72
CA ALA A 38 -36.73 -22.23 -1.61
C ALA A 38 -36.24 -23.35 -0.67
N ASN A 39 -36.23 -23.07 0.64
CA ASN A 39 -35.80 -23.90 1.76
C ASN A 39 -34.44 -24.61 1.62
N GLY A 40 -33.61 -24.22 0.64
CA GLY A 40 -32.33 -24.87 0.36
C GLY A 40 -32.46 -26.30 -0.19
N GLU A 41 -33.54 -26.61 -0.92
CA GLU A 41 -33.82 -27.98 -1.40
C GLU A 41 -32.92 -28.44 -2.56
N GLU A 42 -32.26 -27.52 -3.27
CA GLU A 42 -31.27 -27.83 -4.33
C GLU A 42 -29.91 -27.20 -4.01
N VAL A 43 -28.84 -28.01 -4.05
CA VAL A 43 -27.46 -27.64 -3.69
C VAL A 43 -26.97 -26.45 -4.54
N ASP A 44 -27.25 -26.45 -5.85
CA ASP A 44 -26.90 -25.35 -6.76
C ASP A 44 -27.68 -24.05 -6.49
N THR A 45 -28.87 -24.15 -5.88
CA THR A 45 -29.77 -23.03 -5.60
C THR A 45 -29.47 -22.39 -4.24
N CYS A 46 -29.01 -23.20 -3.29
CA CYS A 46 -28.68 -22.79 -1.92
C CYS A 46 -27.46 -21.86 -1.83
N HIS A 47 -26.50 -22.03 -2.73
CA HIS A 47 -25.25 -21.26 -2.81
C HIS A 47 -25.49 -19.74 -2.90
N ASN A 48 -26.48 -19.37 -3.70
CA ASN A 48 -26.84 -17.98 -3.96
C ASN A 48 -27.55 -17.32 -2.76
N CYS A 49 -27.89 -18.10 -1.73
CA CYS A 49 -28.60 -17.62 -0.54
C CYS A 49 -27.68 -17.16 0.58
N TRP A 50 -26.37 -17.42 0.50
CA TRP A 50 -25.40 -16.99 1.51
C TRP A 50 -25.35 -15.48 1.67
N GLU A 51 -25.46 -14.72 0.58
CA GLU A 51 -25.42 -13.27 0.66
C GLU A 51 -26.55 -12.70 1.52
N CYS A 52 -27.78 -13.21 1.33
CA CYS A 52 -28.96 -12.80 2.08
C CYS A 52 -28.97 -13.39 3.51
N ALA A 53 -28.56 -14.65 3.68
CA ALA A 53 -28.53 -15.30 4.99
C ALA A 53 -27.53 -14.63 5.97
N LEU A 54 -26.47 -14.05 5.42
CA LEU A 54 -25.41 -13.39 6.18
C LEU A 54 -25.59 -11.86 6.24
N GLU A 55 -26.73 -11.30 5.81
CA GLU A 55 -26.95 -9.85 5.74
C GLU A 55 -26.78 -9.16 7.11
N ASN A 56 -27.27 -9.80 8.17
CA ASN A 56 -27.24 -9.25 9.54
C ASN A 56 -26.10 -9.83 10.41
N ILE A 57 -25.15 -10.55 9.81
CA ILE A 57 -24.04 -11.17 10.53
C ILE A 57 -22.77 -10.37 10.27
N GLU A 58 -22.18 -9.85 11.34
CA GLU A 58 -20.91 -9.12 11.27
C GLU A 58 -19.73 -10.10 11.28
N PHE A 59 -19.07 -10.25 10.13
CA PHE A 59 -17.80 -10.98 10.01
C PHE A 59 -16.60 -10.06 10.25
N PHE A 60 -15.46 -10.66 10.55
CA PHE A 60 -14.18 -9.96 10.64
C PHE A 60 -13.90 -9.17 9.37
N ASN A 61 -13.64 -7.88 9.55
CA ASN A 61 -13.29 -6.97 8.47
C ASN A 61 -11.83 -6.51 8.64
N PRO A 62 -10.89 -7.02 7.82
CA PRO A 62 -9.48 -6.67 7.90
C PRO A 62 -9.22 -5.17 7.75
N MET A 63 -10.06 -4.45 6.98
CA MET A 63 -9.93 -3.00 6.80
C MET A 63 -10.31 -2.23 8.06
N ILE A 64 -11.38 -2.63 8.75
CA ILE A 64 -11.78 -2.02 10.03
C ILE A 64 -10.72 -2.30 11.10
N ALA A 65 -10.27 -3.55 11.18
CA ALA A 65 -9.20 -3.94 12.11
C ALA A 65 -7.91 -3.17 11.83
N PHE A 66 -7.47 -3.08 10.57
CA PHE A 66 -6.31 -2.29 10.18
C PHE A 66 -6.50 -0.82 10.58
N LYS A 67 -7.61 -0.20 10.18
CA LYS A 67 -7.92 1.21 10.48
C LYS A 67 -7.82 1.49 11.97
N ASN A 68 -8.48 0.69 12.80
CA ASN A 68 -8.51 0.88 14.25
C ASN A 68 -7.12 0.71 14.88
N ASN A 69 -6.34 -0.26 14.42
CA ASN A 69 -5.00 -0.52 14.93
C ASN A 69 -3.92 0.42 14.37
N SER A 70 -4.19 1.12 13.26
CA SER A 70 -3.21 1.98 12.58
C SER A 70 -3.46 3.47 12.75
N VAL A 71 -4.54 3.92 13.42
CA VAL A 71 -4.91 5.36 13.50
C VAL A 71 -3.74 6.21 14.01
N THR A 72 -3.15 5.81 15.14
CA THR A 72 -2.06 6.57 15.78
C THR A 72 -0.81 6.58 14.91
N ILE A 73 -0.43 5.42 14.38
CA ILE A 73 0.74 5.27 13.50
C ILE A 73 0.60 6.15 12.24
N LEU A 74 -0.58 6.16 11.62
CA LEU A 74 -0.85 6.98 10.43
C LEU A 74 -0.82 8.47 10.74
N ASP A 75 -1.32 8.89 11.90
CA ASP A 75 -1.32 10.30 12.29
C ASP A 75 0.09 10.79 12.64
N ASP A 76 0.85 9.99 13.40
CA ASP A 76 2.25 10.27 13.72
C ASP A 76 3.10 10.36 12.45
N LEU A 77 2.94 9.41 11.53
CA LEU A 77 3.65 9.42 10.25
C LEU A 77 3.28 10.66 9.41
N ARG A 78 2.00 11.04 9.38
CA ARG A 78 1.55 12.26 8.71
C ARG A 78 2.20 13.51 9.30
N ILE A 79 2.32 13.61 10.62
CA ILE A 79 2.95 14.74 11.30
C ILE A 79 4.45 14.77 10.96
N MET A 80 5.14 13.64 11.06
CA MET A 80 6.57 13.53 10.76
C MET A 80 6.88 13.90 9.30
N GLU A 81 6.08 13.42 8.35
CA GLU A 81 6.26 13.75 6.92
C GLU A 81 6.08 15.24 6.64
N LYS A 82 5.10 15.89 7.27
CA LYS A 82 4.93 17.36 7.15
C LYS A 82 6.14 18.12 7.71
N GLN A 83 6.65 17.70 8.88
CA GLN A 83 7.83 18.31 9.47
C GLN A 83 9.08 18.09 8.61
N TYR A 84 9.24 16.87 8.09
CA TYR A 84 10.35 16.53 7.20
C TYR A 84 10.32 17.37 5.92
N GLN A 85 9.14 17.55 5.31
CA GLN A 85 9.00 18.41 4.14
C GLN A 85 9.43 19.85 4.43
N GLN A 86 8.99 20.43 5.56
CA GLN A 86 9.39 21.79 5.95
C GLN A 86 10.90 21.90 6.20
N LEU A 87 11.51 20.90 6.83
CA LEU A 87 12.96 20.85 7.05
C LEU A 87 13.73 20.71 5.73
N ASP A 88 13.24 19.90 4.79
CA ASP A 88 13.88 19.73 3.48
C ASP A 88 13.80 21.00 2.63
N GLU A 89 12.66 21.70 2.65
CA GLU A 89 12.50 23.00 2.01
C GLU A 89 13.44 24.06 2.61
N GLY A 90 13.50 24.14 3.95
CA GLY A 90 14.43 25.01 4.66
C GLY A 90 15.90 24.70 4.33
N ARG A 91 16.26 23.41 4.34
CA ARG A 91 17.60 22.93 3.96
C ARG A 91 17.96 23.29 2.53
N LYS A 92 17.06 23.11 1.56
CA LYS A 92 17.27 23.50 0.16
C LYS A 92 17.47 25.00 0.02
N ASN A 93 16.66 25.81 0.71
CA ASN A 93 16.80 27.27 0.70
C ASN A 93 18.17 27.71 1.23
N LEU A 94 18.60 27.17 2.38
CA LEU A 94 19.91 27.45 2.97
C LEU A 94 21.06 27.03 2.06
N LYS A 95 20.98 25.84 1.44
CA LYS A 95 21.98 25.39 0.45
C LYS A 95 22.06 26.31 -0.76
N ASN A 96 20.92 26.75 -1.31
CA ASN A 96 20.91 27.66 -2.44
C ASN A 96 21.50 29.03 -2.07
N LYS A 97 21.16 29.57 -0.90
CA LYS A 97 21.77 30.82 -0.40
C LYS A 97 23.28 30.69 -0.23
N LEU A 98 23.74 29.58 0.36
CA LEU A 98 25.17 29.31 0.53
C LEU A 98 25.88 29.18 -0.82
N MET A 99 25.27 28.48 -1.78
CA MET A 99 25.80 28.33 -3.14
C MET A 99 25.99 29.70 -3.81
N VAL A 100 24.98 30.58 -3.76
CA VAL A 100 25.07 31.94 -4.32
C VAL A 100 26.18 32.76 -3.66
N LEU A 101 26.35 32.64 -2.34
CA LEU A 101 27.45 33.30 -1.63
C LEU A 101 28.80 32.75 -2.04
N MET A 102 28.95 31.41 -2.12
CA MET A 102 30.19 30.77 -2.56
C MET A 102 30.57 31.20 -3.98
N GLU A 103 29.59 31.32 -4.88
CA GLU A 103 29.79 31.86 -6.24
C GLU A 103 30.20 33.33 -6.23
N GLN A 104 29.51 34.17 -5.45
CA GLN A 104 29.79 35.61 -5.36
C GLN A 104 31.20 35.91 -4.82
N TYR A 105 31.66 35.12 -3.84
CA TYR A 105 32.99 35.29 -3.22
C TYR A 105 34.08 34.44 -3.89
N GLY A 106 33.75 33.63 -4.90
CA GLY A 106 34.71 32.75 -5.58
C GLY A 106 35.33 31.69 -4.67
N ILE A 107 34.58 31.18 -3.68
CA ILE A 107 35.04 30.19 -2.72
C ILE A 107 34.64 28.79 -3.20
N ASP A 108 35.61 27.98 -3.60
CA ASP A 108 35.36 26.60 -4.06
C ASP A 108 35.27 25.60 -2.88
N LYS A 109 35.96 25.87 -1.76
CA LYS A 109 35.96 25.01 -0.57
C LYS A 109 36.00 25.84 0.71
N PHE A 110 35.16 25.50 1.67
CA PHE A 110 35.12 26.06 3.01
C PHE A 110 35.07 24.93 4.05
N GLU A 111 35.91 24.98 5.08
CA GLU A 111 36.01 23.94 6.10
C GLU A 111 36.31 24.54 7.48
N ASN A 112 35.63 24.04 8.50
CA ASN A 112 35.88 24.35 9.90
C ASN A 112 35.69 23.09 10.78
N GLU A 113 35.75 23.22 12.10
CA GLU A 113 35.65 22.10 13.04
C GLU A 113 34.34 21.31 12.94
N ASN A 114 33.26 21.91 12.43
CA ASN A 114 31.91 21.34 12.40
C ASN A 114 31.40 21.01 11.00
N ILE A 115 31.90 21.66 9.94
CA ILE A 115 31.38 21.54 8.57
C ILE A 115 32.49 21.59 7.51
N SER A 116 32.32 20.80 6.45
CA SER A 116 33.14 20.84 5.23
C SER A 116 32.20 20.99 4.03
N VAL A 117 32.37 22.08 3.28
CA VAL A 117 31.52 22.46 2.14
C VAL A 117 32.41 22.64 0.92
N THR A 118 32.09 21.91 -0.14
CA THR A 118 32.75 22.05 -1.45
C THR A 118 31.70 22.46 -2.47
N TYR A 119 31.97 23.54 -3.19
CA TYR A 119 31.16 23.95 -4.32
C TYR A 119 31.54 23.10 -5.53
N VAL A 120 30.55 22.45 -6.13
CA VAL A 120 30.72 21.64 -7.34
C VAL A 120 29.99 22.35 -8.46
N LYS A 121 30.75 22.81 -9.47
CA LYS A 121 30.19 23.47 -10.66
C LYS A 121 29.20 22.52 -11.35
N GLY A 122 28.09 23.08 -11.81
CA GLY A 122 27.12 22.33 -12.61
C GLY A 122 27.79 21.72 -13.83
N SER A 123 27.58 20.42 -14.07
CA SER A 123 28.01 19.74 -15.28
C SER A 123 26.78 19.29 -16.07
N THR A 124 26.89 19.30 -17.40
CA THR A 124 25.86 18.76 -18.28
C THR A 124 26.11 17.27 -18.49
N GLY A 125 25.15 16.45 -18.05
CA GLY A 125 25.18 15.00 -18.26
C GLY A 125 24.17 14.58 -19.32
N THR A 126 24.50 13.56 -20.10
CA THR A 126 23.57 12.85 -20.98
C THR A 126 22.90 11.72 -20.20
N THR A 127 21.57 11.81 -20.04
CA THR A 127 20.78 10.75 -19.40
C THR A 127 20.30 9.76 -20.46
N PHE A 128 20.51 8.47 -20.24
CA PHE A 128 20.00 7.43 -21.11
C PHE A 128 18.49 7.24 -20.90
N ASP A 129 17.70 7.47 -21.95
CA ASP A 129 16.25 7.23 -21.93
C ASP A 129 15.95 5.73 -22.09
N SER A 130 16.01 5.03 -20.95
CA SER A 130 15.67 3.60 -20.90
C SER A 130 14.24 3.30 -21.32
N SER A 131 13.29 4.25 -21.21
CA SER A 131 11.90 4.02 -21.60
C SER A 131 11.75 3.97 -23.11
N LYS A 132 12.41 4.90 -23.80
CA LYS A 132 12.49 4.92 -25.26
C LYS A 132 13.24 3.70 -25.78
N PHE A 133 14.38 3.37 -25.17
CA PHE A 133 15.17 2.19 -25.55
C PHE A 133 14.39 0.87 -25.40
N LYS A 134 13.60 0.71 -24.33
CA LYS A 134 12.72 -0.46 -24.14
C LYS A 134 11.70 -0.62 -25.27
N LYS A 135 11.10 0.48 -25.73
CA LYS A 135 10.09 0.46 -26.80
C LYS A 135 10.71 0.12 -28.16
N GLU A 136 11.89 0.66 -28.43
CA GLU A 136 12.58 0.48 -29.72
C GLU A 136 13.36 -0.84 -29.81
N ASN A 137 13.88 -1.33 -28.68
CA ASN A 137 14.77 -2.50 -28.63
C ASN A 137 14.41 -3.45 -27.45
N PRO A 138 13.26 -4.12 -27.48
CA PRO A 138 12.80 -4.96 -26.38
C PRO A 138 13.69 -6.19 -26.13
N GLU A 139 14.19 -6.82 -27.19
CA GLU A 139 15.06 -8.02 -27.08
C GLU A 139 16.42 -7.71 -26.44
N LEU A 140 17.07 -6.63 -26.89
CA LEU A 140 18.33 -6.17 -26.31
C LEU A 140 18.12 -5.73 -24.87
N HIS A 141 17.03 -5.01 -24.57
CA HIS A 141 16.76 -4.61 -23.20
C HIS A 141 16.65 -5.83 -22.25
N ALA A 142 15.98 -6.90 -22.66
CA ALA A 142 15.85 -8.12 -21.87
C ALA A 142 17.21 -8.81 -21.59
N LEU A 143 18.13 -8.80 -22.57
CA LEU A 143 19.45 -9.41 -22.45
C LEU A 143 20.32 -8.76 -21.36
N TYR A 144 20.10 -7.47 -21.08
CA TYR A 144 20.88 -6.71 -20.09
C TYR A 144 20.15 -6.47 -18.77
N GLN A 145 19.06 -7.21 -18.49
CA GLN A 145 18.38 -7.13 -17.19
C GLN A 145 18.99 -8.07 -16.17
N THR A 146 19.43 -7.52 -15.04
CA THR A 146 19.71 -8.31 -13.84
C THR A 146 18.51 -8.21 -12.89
N PRO A 147 17.91 -9.34 -12.46
CA PRO A 147 16.81 -9.31 -11.52
C PRO A 147 17.30 -8.80 -10.16
N SER A 148 16.71 -7.70 -9.66
CA SER A 148 16.93 -7.23 -8.29
C SER A 148 15.73 -7.60 -7.42
N VAL A 149 15.94 -8.35 -6.35
CA VAL A 149 14.92 -8.55 -5.31
C VAL A 149 14.91 -7.29 -4.43
N ARG A 150 13.77 -6.59 -4.41
CA ARG A 150 13.58 -5.44 -3.53
C ARG A 150 12.70 -5.85 -2.36
N ALA A 151 13.07 -5.43 -1.16
CA ALA A 151 12.21 -5.59 0.01
C ALA A 151 10.89 -4.84 -0.21
N ALA A 152 9.83 -5.34 0.43
CA ALA A 152 8.56 -4.62 0.48
C ALA A 152 8.80 -3.22 1.09
N SER A 153 8.30 -2.18 0.43
CA SER A 153 8.40 -0.80 0.88
C SER A 153 7.03 -0.13 0.84
N ILE A 154 6.67 0.60 1.88
CA ILE A 154 5.45 1.40 1.89
C ILE A 154 5.75 2.74 1.22
N ARG A 155 4.94 3.12 0.23
CA ARG A 155 4.99 4.46 -0.37
C ARG A 155 3.90 5.31 0.26
N PHE A 156 4.31 6.33 1.00
CA PHE A 156 3.40 7.30 1.62
C PHE A 156 3.34 8.59 0.79
N LYS A 157 2.15 9.17 0.65
CA LYS A 157 1.95 10.47 0.01
C LYS A 157 0.98 11.28 0.86
N VAL A 158 1.47 12.35 1.47
CA VAL A 158 0.60 13.33 2.13
C VAL A 158 -0.22 14.05 1.05
N LYS A 159 -1.54 14.12 1.24
CA LYS A 159 -2.43 14.97 0.42
C LYS A 159 -2.49 16.38 0.96
#